data_AF-A0A9D5KTE9-F1
#
_entry.id   AF-A0A9D5KTE9-F1
#
_cell.length_a   1.000
_cell.length_b   1.000
_cell.length_c   1.000
_cell.angle_alpha   90.00
_cell.angle_beta   90.00
_cell.angle_gamma   90.00
#
_symmetry.space_group_name_H-M   'P 1'
#
loop_
_entity.id
_entity.type
_entity.pdbx_description
1 polymer ?
#
loop_
_entity_poly.entity_id
_entity_poly.type
_entity_poly.pdbx_seq_one_letter_code
_entity_poly.pdbx_strand_id
1 'polypeptide(L)'
;MTQEQQVIEKIKELGGYATLRRLYEALDFSSWHTKTPQESVRRIVQKSDAIFKIRPGLWALESCRDKILSQFNIQPDNRQNEALFTHSFYQGLIIEIGNLQNFTTYIPPQDQHKKYLEQELGSLAGISAIPPFTYERILRKAKTVDVIWFNERQMPTHFYEIEHTTDIKNSLLKFYELQDFFASFFIVANSHRRREFEDKINDSAFNSIISRVKFLDYERVSAFHSSLNIQNGVKW
;
A
#
# COMPACT_ATOMS: atom_id res chain seq x y z
N MET A 1 -7.73 0.24 -32.94
CA MET A 1 -7.48 -0.44 -31.64
C MET A 1 -8.48 0.08 -30.64
N THR A 2 -9.16 -0.79 -29.89
CA THR A 2 -10.09 -0.35 -28.83
C THR A 2 -9.33 0.09 -27.58
N GLN A 3 -9.99 0.84 -26.69
CA GLN A 3 -9.41 1.20 -25.39
C GLN A 3 -9.07 -0.05 -24.55
N GLU A 4 -9.91 -1.08 -24.63
CA GLU A 4 -9.67 -2.35 -23.95
C GLU A 4 -8.42 -3.06 -24.52
N GLN A 5 -8.26 -3.12 -25.85
CA GLN A 5 -7.06 -3.68 -26.48
C GLN A 5 -5.79 -2.91 -26.06
N GLN A 6 -5.85 -1.57 -26.03
CA GLN A 6 -4.75 -0.73 -25.55
C GLN A 6 -4.34 -1.07 -24.11
N VAL A 7 -5.32 -1.26 -23.22
CA VAL A 7 -5.04 -1.65 -21.82
C VAL A 7 -4.44 -3.05 -21.73
N ILE A 8 -5.00 -4.03 -22.45
CA ILE A 8 -4.51 -5.42 -22.46
C ILE A 8 -3.07 -5.50 -22.99
N GLU A 9 -2.80 -4.85 -24.13
CA GLU A 9 -1.46 -4.78 -24.72
C GLU A 9 -0.47 -4.12 -23.75
N LYS A 10 -0.89 -3.03 -23.09
CA LYS A 10 -0.03 -2.38 -22.10
C LYS A 10 0.27 -3.26 -20.90
N ILE A 11 -0.71 -3.98 -20.35
CA ILE A 11 -0.47 -4.95 -19.27
C ILE A 11 0.51 -6.04 -19.74
N LYS A 12 0.37 -6.52 -20.99
CA LYS A 12 1.27 -7.51 -21.57
C LYS A 12 2.71 -7.00 -21.66
N GLU A 13 2.92 -5.79 -22.16
CA GLU A 13 4.22 -5.12 -22.23
C GLU A 13 4.87 -4.96 -20.84
N LEU A 14 4.06 -4.74 -19.80
CA LEU A 14 4.52 -4.59 -18.42
C LEU A 14 4.84 -5.92 -17.71
N GLY A 15 4.78 -7.05 -18.43
CA GLY A 15 5.09 -8.38 -17.88
C GLY A 15 3.86 -9.22 -17.54
N GLY A 16 2.66 -8.77 -17.91
CA GLY A 16 1.39 -9.48 -17.69
C GLY A 16 0.59 -9.04 -16.47
N TYR A 17 1.11 -8.10 -15.68
CA TYR A 17 0.40 -7.49 -14.55
C TYR A 17 0.84 -6.03 -14.35
N ALA A 18 0.01 -5.23 -13.69
CA ALA A 18 0.34 -3.85 -13.36
C ALA A 18 -0.52 -3.30 -12.23
N THR A 19 0.02 -2.30 -11.51
CA THR A 19 -0.82 -1.45 -10.65
C THR A 19 -1.60 -0.45 -11.50
N LEU A 20 -2.74 0.04 -11.00
CA LEU A 20 -3.50 1.09 -11.70
C LEU A 20 -2.64 2.32 -12.01
N ARG A 21 -1.79 2.73 -11.07
CA ARG A 21 -0.87 3.85 -11.27
C ARG A 21 0.11 3.60 -12.41
N ARG A 22 0.75 2.43 -12.44
CA ARG A 22 1.69 2.06 -13.50
C ARG A 22 1.02 2.02 -14.87
N LEU A 23 -0.26 1.62 -14.92
CA LEU A 23 -1.05 1.71 -16.15
C LEU A 23 -1.29 3.16 -16.58
N TYR A 24 -1.63 4.06 -15.65
CA TYR A 24 -1.83 5.47 -15.98
C TYR A 24 -0.54 6.14 -16.47
N GLU A 25 0.62 5.71 -15.98
CA GLU A 25 1.92 6.24 -16.41
C GLU A 25 2.35 5.69 -17.78
N ALA A 26 1.97 4.46 -18.10
CA ALA A 26 2.46 3.77 -19.30
C ALA A 26 1.50 3.84 -20.50
N LEU A 27 0.22 4.15 -20.27
CA LEU A 27 -0.78 4.32 -21.33
C LEU A 27 -0.69 5.71 -21.97
N ASP A 28 -0.76 5.74 -23.29
CA ASP A 28 -0.97 6.98 -24.03
C ASP A 28 -2.47 7.24 -24.22
N PHE A 29 -2.95 8.31 -23.58
CA PHE A 29 -4.34 8.74 -23.64
C PHE A 29 -4.62 9.78 -24.75
N SER A 30 -3.63 10.15 -25.56
CA SER A 30 -3.76 11.18 -26.62
C SER A 30 -4.90 10.89 -27.61
N SER A 31 -5.14 9.61 -27.89
CA SER A 31 -6.19 9.13 -28.79
C SER A 31 -7.55 8.92 -28.11
N TRP A 32 -7.66 9.15 -26.81
CA TRP A 32 -8.87 8.87 -26.04
C TRP A 32 -9.77 10.11 -25.99
N HIS A 33 -10.95 10.03 -26.60
CA HIS A 33 -11.93 11.13 -26.61
C HIS A 33 -12.68 11.33 -25.28
N THR A 34 -12.28 10.67 -24.19
CA THR A 34 -12.93 10.78 -22.87
C THR A 34 -12.26 11.84 -22.00
N LYS A 35 -13.07 12.57 -21.22
CA LYS A 35 -12.57 13.55 -20.24
C LYS A 35 -11.91 12.90 -19.02
N THR A 36 -12.17 11.61 -18.78
CA THR A 36 -11.71 10.86 -17.61
C THR A 36 -11.09 9.52 -18.04
N PRO A 37 -9.94 9.54 -18.74
CA PRO A 37 -9.32 8.32 -19.27
C PRO A 37 -8.96 7.31 -18.18
N GLN A 38 -8.56 7.77 -16.99
CA GLN A 38 -8.25 6.89 -15.86
C GLN A 38 -9.49 6.14 -15.35
N GLU A 39 -10.67 6.77 -15.33
CA GLU A 39 -11.94 6.08 -15.00
C GLU A 39 -12.31 5.04 -16.07
N SER A 40 -12.03 5.35 -17.34
CA SER A 40 -12.17 4.37 -18.41
C SER A 40 -11.26 3.17 -18.19
N VAL A 41 -9.98 3.37 -17.82
CA VAL A 41 -9.06 2.27 -17.46
C VAL A 41 -9.58 1.47 -16.27
N ARG A 42 -10.03 2.12 -15.19
CA ARG A 42 -10.62 1.45 -14.02
C ARG A 42 -11.80 0.57 -14.41
N ARG A 43 -12.70 1.09 -15.24
CA ARG A 43 -13.85 0.34 -15.74
C ARG A 43 -13.43 -0.85 -16.60
N ILE A 44 -12.41 -0.69 -17.45
CA ILE A 44 -11.90 -1.77 -18.31
C ILE A 44 -11.33 -2.90 -17.45
N VAL A 45 -10.40 -2.62 -16.54
CA VAL A 45 -9.77 -3.68 -15.72
C VAL A 45 -10.77 -4.40 -14.83
N GLN A 46 -11.88 -3.75 -14.45
CA GLN A 46 -12.95 -4.35 -13.65
C GLN A 46 -13.94 -5.21 -14.45
N LYS A 47 -14.15 -4.91 -15.74
CA LYS A 47 -15.22 -5.51 -16.56
C LYS A 47 -14.73 -6.43 -17.67
N SER A 48 -13.45 -6.36 -18.02
CA SER A 48 -12.87 -7.20 -19.08
C SER A 48 -12.69 -8.64 -18.58
N ASP A 49 -13.21 -9.61 -19.32
CA ASP A 49 -13.00 -11.04 -19.04
C ASP A 49 -11.53 -11.47 -19.24
N ALA A 50 -10.72 -10.64 -19.92
CA ALA A 50 -9.31 -10.91 -20.14
C ALA A 50 -8.41 -10.48 -18.97
N ILE A 51 -8.96 -9.82 -17.95
CA ILE A 51 -8.21 -9.22 -16.83
C ILE A 51 -8.84 -9.69 -15.52
N PHE A 52 -8.00 -10.10 -14.56
CA PHE A 52 -8.44 -10.41 -13.22
C PHE A 52 -7.73 -9.56 -12.17
N LYS A 53 -8.40 -9.39 -11.03
CA LYS A 53 -7.87 -8.69 -9.86
C LYS A 53 -7.02 -9.64 -9.02
N ILE A 54 -5.75 -9.31 -8.80
CA ILE A 54 -4.92 -10.01 -7.81
C ILE A 54 -5.23 -9.43 -6.43
N ARG A 55 -5.14 -8.10 -6.31
CA ARG A 55 -5.41 -7.33 -5.09
C ARG A 55 -6.03 -5.98 -5.43
N PRO A 56 -6.69 -5.30 -4.48
CA PRO A 56 -7.01 -3.89 -4.62
C PRO A 56 -5.81 -3.09 -5.14
N GLY A 57 -5.91 -2.62 -6.38
CA GLY A 57 -4.86 -1.86 -7.07
C GLY A 57 -3.94 -2.63 -7.99
N LEU A 58 -3.99 -3.96 -8.01
CA LEU A 58 -3.11 -4.84 -8.80
C LEU A 58 -3.92 -5.78 -9.69
N TRP A 59 -3.68 -5.69 -10.99
CA TRP A 59 -4.43 -6.38 -12.04
C TRP A 59 -3.49 -7.18 -12.94
N ALA A 60 -4.00 -8.27 -13.51
CA ALA A 60 -3.22 -9.17 -14.37
C ALA A 60 -4.06 -9.75 -15.51
N LEU A 61 -3.39 -10.22 -16.56
CA LEU A 61 -4.04 -10.90 -17.68
C LEU A 61 -4.43 -12.32 -17.31
N GLU A 62 -5.64 -12.72 -17.71
CA GLU A 62 -6.16 -14.08 -17.52
C GLU A 62 -5.25 -15.12 -18.17
N SER A 63 -4.72 -14.82 -19.36
CA SER A 63 -3.81 -15.70 -20.11
C SER A 63 -2.51 -16.04 -19.37
N CYS A 64 -2.16 -15.27 -18.33
CA CYS A 64 -0.93 -15.44 -17.55
C CYS A 64 -1.21 -15.77 -16.07
N ARG A 65 -2.46 -16.11 -15.70
CA ARG A 65 -2.90 -16.28 -14.31
C ARG A 65 -1.97 -17.18 -13.51
N ASP A 66 -1.77 -18.42 -13.95
CA ASP A 66 -1.00 -19.42 -13.18
C ASP A 66 0.46 -19.00 -13.02
N LYS A 67 1.05 -18.42 -14.08
CA LYS A 67 2.42 -17.90 -14.04
C LYS A 67 2.55 -16.80 -12.98
N ILE A 68 1.63 -15.84 -12.94
CA ILE A 68 1.70 -14.68 -12.06
C ILE A 68 1.39 -15.07 -10.60
N LEU A 69 0.39 -15.92 -10.39
CA LEU A 69 0.08 -16.44 -9.06
C LEU A 69 1.25 -17.26 -8.50
N SER A 70 1.87 -18.11 -9.33
CA SER A 70 3.08 -18.84 -8.94
C SER A 70 4.26 -17.91 -8.67
N GLN A 71 4.46 -16.87 -9.48
CA GLN A 71 5.53 -15.89 -9.28
C GLN A 71 5.41 -15.17 -7.93
N PHE A 72 4.17 -14.85 -7.51
CA PHE A 72 3.90 -14.21 -6.23
C PHE A 72 3.67 -15.20 -5.08
N ASN A 73 3.83 -16.49 -5.32
CA ASN A 73 3.55 -17.57 -4.36
C ASN A 73 2.12 -17.51 -3.78
N ILE A 74 1.15 -16.99 -4.55
CA ILE A 74 -0.26 -16.91 -4.16
C ILE A 74 -0.92 -18.22 -4.58
N GLN A 75 -1.07 -19.14 -3.63
CA GLN A 75 -1.70 -20.44 -3.87
C GLN A 75 -2.96 -20.60 -3.01
N PRO A 76 -4.02 -21.25 -3.52
CA PRO A 76 -5.29 -21.41 -2.79
C PRO A 76 -5.14 -22.09 -1.43
N ASP A 77 -4.21 -23.04 -1.33
CA ASP A 77 -4.04 -23.86 -0.13
C ASP A 77 -3.05 -23.26 0.89
N ASN A 78 -2.38 -22.15 0.56
CA ASN A 78 -1.38 -21.54 1.42
C ASN A 78 -1.73 -20.09 1.81
N ARG A 79 -2.58 -19.98 2.83
CA ARG A 79 -2.98 -18.69 3.44
C ARG A 79 -1.80 -17.90 4.00
N GLN A 80 -0.69 -18.55 4.40
CA GLN A 80 0.47 -17.85 4.94
C GLN A 80 1.22 -17.08 3.85
N ASN A 81 1.49 -17.71 2.71
CA ASN A 81 2.12 -17.04 1.58
C ASN A 81 1.25 -15.90 1.05
N GLU A 82 -0.06 -16.14 0.98
CA GLU A 82 -1.02 -15.12 0.59
C GLU A 82 -1.00 -13.89 1.53
N ALA A 83 -0.91 -14.14 2.84
CA ALA A 83 -0.80 -13.10 3.85
C ALA A 83 0.52 -12.32 3.73
N LEU A 84 1.64 -13.03 3.53
CA LEU A 84 2.96 -12.42 3.33
C LEU A 84 2.99 -11.55 2.08
N PHE A 85 2.47 -12.04 0.95
CA PHE A 85 2.37 -11.26 -0.28
C PHE A 85 1.51 -10.01 -0.06
N THR A 86 0.34 -10.17 0.56
CA THR A 86 -0.58 -9.04 0.79
C THR A 86 0.06 -7.99 1.69
N HIS A 87 0.74 -8.42 2.76
CA HIS A 87 1.43 -7.54 3.68
C HIS A 87 2.53 -6.74 2.96
N SER A 88 3.45 -7.41 2.26
CA SER A 88 4.53 -6.73 1.53
C SER A 88 4.03 -5.88 0.37
N PHE A 89 2.94 -6.29 -0.30
CA PHE A 89 2.33 -5.49 -1.36
C PHE A 89 1.83 -4.14 -0.82
N TYR A 90 1.10 -4.13 0.31
CA TYR A 90 0.62 -2.88 0.89
C TYR A 90 1.71 -2.06 1.58
N GLN A 91 2.75 -2.68 2.14
CA GLN A 91 3.96 -1.95 2.57
C GLN A 91 4.53 -1.15 1.40
N GLY A 92 4.73 -1.78 0.24
CA GLY A 92 5.29 -1.11 -0.94
C GLY A 92 4.41 0.01 -1.47
N LEU A 93 3.08 -0.18 -1.54
CA LEU A 93 2.16 0.90 -1.93
C LEU A 93 2.26 2.11 -0.98
N ILE A 94 2.32 1.89 0.33
CA ILE A 94 2.41 2.96 1.33
C ILE A 94 3.77 3.68 1.23
N ILE A 95 4.86 2.97 0.96
CA ILE A 95 6.18 3.56 0.71
C ILE A 95 6.11 4.46 -0.54
N GLU A 96 5.58 3.95 -1.65
CA GLU A 96 5.47 4.73 -2.89
C GLU A 96 4.60 5.98 -2.72
N ILE A 97 3.49 5.88 -1.98
CA ILE A 97 2.65 7.03 -1.62
C ILE A 97 3.47 8.06 -0.82
N GLY A 98 4.17 7.61 0.23
CA GLY A 98 4.94 8.51 1.10
C GLY A 98 6.05 9.23 0.34
N ASN A 99 6.80 8.49 -0.48
CA ASN A 99 7.87 9.05 -1.32
C ASN A 99 7.33 10.10 -2.30
N LEU A 100 6.19 9.83 -2.95
CA LEU A 100 5.54 10.78 -3.84
C LEU A 100 5.04 12.05 -3.13
N GLN A 101 4.67 11.94 -1.86
CA GLN A 101 4.27 13.06 -1.03
C GLN A 101 5.47 13.78 -0.39
N ASN A 102 6.70 13.47 -0.83
CA ASN A 102 7.96 14.01 -0.33
C ASN A 102 8.25 13.71 1.15
N PHE A 103 7.67 12.62 1.69
CA PHE A 103 8.10 12.07 2.97
C PHE A 103 9.28 11.13 2.78
N THR A 104 10.17 11.11 3.77
CA THR A 104 11.17 10.04 3.89
C THR A 104 10.52 8.82 4.51
N THR A 105 10.67 7.65 3.89
CA THR A 105 10.00 6.42 4.32
C THR A 105 10.97 5.41 4.92
N TYR A 106 10.51 4.67 5.92
CA TYR A 106 11.26 3.61 6.61
C TYR A 106 10.42 2.34 6.70
N ILE A 107 11.10 1.20 6.66
CA ILE A 107 10.55 -0.11 6.99
C ILE A 107 11.48 -0.88 7.93
N PRO A 108 10.97 -1.85 8.69
CA PRO A 108 11.78 -2.68 9.56
C PRO A 108 12.82 -3.53 8.80
N PRO A 109 13.99 -3.83 9.40
CA PRO A 109 15.05 -4.62 8.75
C PRO A 109 14.58 -6.00 8.29
N GLN A 110 13.70 -6.65 9.04
CA GLN A 110 13.16 -7.98 8.69
C GLN A 110 12.30 -7.97 7.41
N ASP A 111 11.86 -6.80 6.96
CA ASP A 111 11.02 -6.63 5.77
C ASP A 111 11.80 -6.12 4.56
N GLN A 112 13.05 -5.68 4.74
CA GLN A 112 13.83 -5.04 3.66
C GLN A 112 13.98 -5.92 2.42
N HIS A 113 14.21 -7.22 2.60
CA HIS A 113 14.39 -8.16 1.49
C HIS A 113 13.08 -8.77 0.97
N LYS A 114 11.93 -8.44 1.58
CA LYS A 114 10.64 -8.89 1.07
C LYS A 114 10.34 -8.18 -0.25
N LYS A 115 9.72 -8.91 -1.18
CA LYS A 115 9.40 -8.40 -2.51
C LYS A 115 8.11 -7.57 -2.51
N TYR A 116 8.20 -6.37 -3.08
CA TYR A 116 7.09 -5.62 -3.64
C TYR A 116 7.16 -5.74 -5.16
N LEU A 117 6.30 -6.60 -5.71
CA LEU A 117 6.34 -6.96 -7.13
C LEU A 117 7.75 -7.47 -7.50
N GLU A 118 8.49 -6.80 -8.37
CA GLU A 118 9.85 -7.18 -8.77
C GLU A 118 10.96 -6.62 -7.86
N GLN A 119 10.65 -5.61 -7.04
CA GLN A 119 11.63 -4.85 -6.26
C GLN A 119 11.62 -5.27 -4.79
N GLU A 120 12.72 -5.01 -4.09
CA GLU A 120 12.78 -5.21 -2.63
C GLU A 120 12.23 -3.97 -1.92
N LEU A 121 11.48 -4.16 -0.84
CA LEU A 121 10.94 -3.05 -0.07
C LEU A 121 12.05 -2.10 0.43
N GLY A 122 13.21 -2.65 0.80
CA GLY A 122 14.36 -1.88 1.25
C GLY A 122 14.96 -0.97 0.17
N SER A 123 14.80 -1.32 -1.10
CA SER A 123 15.24 -0.47 -2.23
C SER A 123 14.28 0.69 -2.52
N LEU A 124 13.04 0.60 -2.02
CA LEU A 124 12.00 1.62 -2.18
C LEU A 124 11.98 2.60 -1.01
N ALA A 125 12.33 2.13 0.20
CA ALA A 125 12.37 2.95 1.39
C ALA A 125 13.41 4.07 1.25
N GLY A 126 13.04 5.28 1.69
CA GLY A 126 13.94 6.44 1.64
C GLY A 126 15.15 6.34 2.57
N ILE A 127 15.04 5.57 3.66
CA ILE A 127 16.13 5.31 4.62
C ILE A 127 16.16 3.84 5.07
N SER A 128 17.37 3.31 5.25
CA SER A 128 17.60 1.94 5.74
C SER A 128 17.66 1.82 7.26
N ALA A 129 17.89 2.94 7.96
CA ALA A 129 17.98 3.01 9.41
C ALA A 129 17.03 4.09 9.96
N ILE A 130 16.35 3.77 11.06
CA ILE A 130 15.44 4.71 11.70
C ILE A 130 16.24 5.88 12.32
N PRO A 131 15.80 7.14 12.18
CA PRO A 131 16.46 8.28 12.82
C PRO A 131 16.38 8.18 14.35
N PRO A 132 17.39 8.66 15.10
CA PRO A 132 17.39 8.64 16.56
C PRO A 132 16.54 9.78 17.15
N PHE A 133 15.26 9.86 16.78
CA PHE A 133 14.35 10.96 17.15
C PHE A 133 13.88 10.93 18.62
N THR A 134 14.27 9.92 19.39
CA THR A 134 13.86 9.73 20.79
C THR A 134 14.79 8.76 21.52
N TYR A 135 14.46 8.39 22.76
CA TYR A 135 15.20 7.42 23.57
C TYR A 135 15.17 6.01 22.97
N GLU A 136 16.25 5.25 23.17
CA GLU A 136 16.41 3.88 22.66
C GLU A 136 15.23 2.96 22.98
N ARG A 137 14.64 3.06 24.18
CA ARG A 137 13.48 2.23 24.57
C ARG A 137 12.28 2.43 23.63
N ILE A 138 12.00 3.68 23.26
CA ILE A 138 10.88 4.04 22.39
C ILE A 138 11.26 3.76 20.93
N LEU A 139 12.51 4.03 20.52
CA LEU A 139 13.01 3.69 19.18
C LEU A 139 12.88 2.19 18.89
N ARG A 140 13.15 1.31 19.87
CA ARG A 140 12.95 -0.15 19.70
C ARG A 140 11.52 -0.50 19.36
N LYS A 141 10.52 0.23 19.89
CA LYS A 141 9.11 0.03 19.53
C LYS A 141 8.82 0.55 18.14
N ALA A 142 9.26 1.77 17.83
CA ALA A 142 9.10 2.36 16.50
C ALA A 142 9.70 1.48 15.39
N LYS A 143 10.88 0.87 15.60
CA LYS A 143 11.54 -0.06 14.66
C LYS A 143 10.68 -1.27 14.26
N THR A 144 9.61 -1.58 15.01
CA THR A 144 8.71 -2.70 14.73
C THR A 144 7.44 -2.30 13.98
N VAL A 145 7.29 -1.02 13.64
CA VAL A 145 6.17 -0.52 12.84
C VAL A 145 6.45 -0.78 11.36
N ASP A 146 5.48 -1.37 10.66
CA ASP A 146 5.66 -1.89 9.31
C ASP A 146 6.08 -0.83 8.28
N VAL A 147 5.54 0.39 8.37
CA VAL A 147 6.01 1.55 7.59
C VAL A 147 5.90 2.82 8.42
N ILE A 148 6.94 3.66 8.38
CA ILE A 148 6.94 4.99 9.01
C ILE A 148 7.27 6.05 7.96
N TRP A 149 6.57 7.18 8.01
CA TRP A 149 6.92 8.37 7.26
C TRP A 149 7.53 9.41 8.19
N PHE A 150 8.56 10.08 7.68
CA PHE A 150 9.30 11.15 8.34
C PHE A 150 9.20 12.43 7.53
N ASN A 151 9.12 13.56 8.23
CA ASN A 151 9.26 14.87 7.61
C ASN A 151 10.73 15.23 7.35
N GLU A 152 10.96 16.41 6.78
CA GLU A 152 12.30 16.96 6.50
C GLU A 152 13.21 17.05 7.74
N ARG A 153 12.64 17.17 8.94
CA ARG A 153 13.37 17.24 10.22
C ARG A 153 13.62 15.85 10.82
N GLN A 154 13.37 14.78 10.05
CA GLN A 154 13.48 13.38 10.48
C GLN A 154 12.59 13.04 11.69
N MET A 155 11.48 13.77 11.88
CA MET A 155 10.49 13.46 12.89
C MET A 155 9.37 12.60 12.28
N PRO A 156 8.90 11.55 12.98
CA PRO A 156 7.85 10.69 12.46
C PRO A 156 6.53 11.45 12.38
N THR A 157 5.81 11.28 11.28
CA THR A 157 4.52 11.94 11.02
C THR A 157 3.38 10.95 10.83
N HIS A 158 3.68 9.76 10.27
CA HIS A 158 2.69 8.72 10.02
C HIS A 158 3.29 7.36 10.37
N PHE A 159 2.51 6.53 11.07
CA PHE A 159 2.85 5.16 11.41
C PHE A 159 1.77 4.23 10.85
N TYR A 160 2.18 3.21 10.10
CA TYR A 160 1.28 2.26 9.44
C TYR A 160 1.57 0.83 9.92
N GLU A 161 0.51 0.12 10.30
CA GLU A 161 0.53 -1.32 10.60
C GLU A 161 -0.41 -2.03 9.62
N ILE A 162 0.11 -2.99 8.86
CA ILE A 162 -0.64 -3.76 7.86
C ILE A 162 -1.11 -5.08 8.49
N GLU A 163 -2.37 -5.08 8.92
CA GLU A 163 -2.97 -6.14 9.73
C GLU A 163 -3.83 -7.07 8.85
N HIS A 164 -3.19 -8.04 8.19
CA HIS A 164 -3.91 -9.02 7.37
C HIS A 164 -4.56 -10.14 8.20
N THR A 165 -3.77 -10.82 9.03
CA THR A 165 -4.19 -11.96 9.87
C THR A 165 -3.84 -11.80 11.35
N THR A 166 -2.99 -10.83 11.67
CA THR A 166 -2.47 -10.54 13.01
C THR A 166 -3.47 -9.73 13.84
N ASP A 167 -3.25 -9.67 15.15
CA ASP A 167 -4.16 -9.02 16.11
C ASP A 167 -3.99 -7.50 16.11
N ILE A 168 -5.03 -6.77 15.68
CA ILE A 168 -5.12 -5.30 15.70
C ILE A 168 -4.79 -4.71 17.08
N LYS A 169 -5.09 -5.41 18.18
CA LYS A 169 -4.81 -4.90 19.54
C LYS A 169 -3.31 -4.71 19.76
N ASN A 170 -2.47 -5.57 19.17
CA ASN A 170 -1.02 -5.44 19.29
C ASN A 170 -0.50 -4.18 18.58
N SER A 171 -1.00 -3.87 17.39
CA SER A 171 -0.65 -2.64 16.69
C SER A 171 -1.19 -1.40 17.41
N LEU A 172 -2.38 -1.45 18.02
CA LEU A 172 -2.87 -0.37 18.89
C LEU A 172 -1.96 -0.15 20.13
N LEU A 173 -1.48 -1.22 20.76
CA LEU A 173 -0.52 -1.11 21.87
C LEU A 173 0.80 -0.48 21.41
N LYS A 174 1.31 -0.82 20.20
CA LYS A 174 2.48 -0.14 19.64
C LYS A 174 2.23 1.36 19.45
N PHE A 175 1.07 1.75 18.93
CA PHE A 175 0.70 3.16 18.74
C PHE A 175 0.56 3.91 20.07
N TYR A 176 0.01 3.26 21.10
CA TYR A 176 -0.06 3.82 22.44
C TYR A 176 1.33 4.12 23.03
N GLU A 177 2.31 3.23 22.83
CA GLU A 177 3.71 3.47 23.25
C GLU A 177 4.39 4.63 22.47
N LEU A 178 3.81 5.03 21.33
CA LEU A 178 4.29 6.11 20.47
C LEU A 178 3.41 7.36 20.54
N GLN A 179 2.49 7.42 21.52
CA GLN A 179 1.46 8.47 21.59
C GLN A 179 2.03 9.89 21.75
N ASP A 180 3.23 10.05 22.31
CA ASP A 180 3.84 11.35 22.59
C ASP A 180 4.31 12.08 21.31
N PHE A 181 4.37 11.40 20.17
CA PHE A 181 4.70 12.03 18.89
C PHE A 181 3.47 12.68 18.25
N PHE A 182 3.67 13.85 17.66
CA PHE A 182 2.67 14.49 16.82
C PHE A 182 2.58 13.78 15.45
N ALA A 183 1.91 12.63 15.45
CA ALA A 183 1.79 11.75 14.32
C ALA A 183 0.36 11.18 14.18
N SER A 184 0.03 10.76 12.96
CA SER A 184 -1.17 9.97 12.66
C SER A 184 -0.85 8.48 12.65
N PHE A 185 -1.77 7.66 13.14
CA PHE A 185 -1.62 6.21 13.20
C PHE A 185 -2.63 5.53 12.29
N PHE A 186 -2.22 4.48 11.58
CA PHE A 186 -3.06 3.82 10.60
C PHE A 186 -3.02 2.31 10.75
N ILE A 187 -4.19 1.71 10.94
CA ILE A 187 -4.41 0.28 10.74
C ILE A 187 -4.84 0.07 9.30
N VAL A 188 -4.05 -0.69 8.56
CA VAL A 188 -4.29 -1.00 7.15
C VAL A 188 -4.70 -2.46 7.01
N ALA A 189 -5.95 -2.74 6.66
CA ALA A 189 -6.49 -4.09 6.66
C ALA A 189 -7.61 -4.30 5.64
N ASN A 190 -8.09 -5.54 5.51
CA ASN A 190 -9.31 -5.82 4.75
C ASN A 190 -10.52 -5.14 5.41
N SER A 191 -11.44 -4.57 4.60
CA SER A 191 -12.62 -3.85 5.07
C SER A 191 -13.50 -4.67 6.04
N HIS A 192 -13.53 -6.00 5.95
CA HIS A 192 -14.26 -6.84 6.89
C HIS A 192 -13.75 -6.73 8.34
N ARG A 193 -12.50 -6.30 8.55
CA ARG A 193 -11.89 -6.11 9.89
C ARG A 193 -12.25 -4.77 10.52
N ARG A 194 -13.00 -3.91 9.82
CA ARG A 194 -13.38 -2.59 10.33
C ARG A 194 -14.11 -2.68 11.67
N ARG A 195 -15.06 -3.61 11.81
CA ARG A 195 -15.80 -3.80 13.07
C ARG A 195 -14.85 -4.23 14.20
N GLU A 196 -13.96 -5.18 13.94
CA GLU A 196 -12.95 -5.61 14.91
C GLU A 196 -12.04 -4.44 15.34
N PHE A 197 -11.63 -3.58 14.41
CA PHE A 197 -10.89 -2.36 14.71
C PHE A 197 -11.70 -1.41 15.60
N GLU A 198 -12.95 -1.12 15.24
CA GLU A 198 -13.85 -0.22 15.97
C GLU A 198 -14.10 -0.73 17.40
N ASP A 199 -14.33 -2.03 17.57
CA ASP A 199 -14.50 -2.64 18.89
C ASP A 199 -13.23 -2.48 19.75
N LYS A 200 -12.04 -2.71 19.16
CA LYS A 200 -10.76 -2.66 19.89
C LYS A 200 -10.29 -1.25 20.22
N ILE A 201 -10.44 -0.28 19.31
CA ILE A 201 -9.97 1.10 19.54
C ILE A 201 -10.81 1.84 20.59
N ASN A 202 -12.08 1.43 20.78
CA ASN A 202 -12.97 1.98 21.80
C ASN A 202 -12.71 1.44 23.22
N ASP A 203 -11.76 0.51 23.39
CA ASP A 203 -11.29 0.12 24.73
C ASP A 203 -10.68 1.36 25.42
N SER A 204 -11.07 1.58 26.67
CA SER A 204 -10.60 2.68 27.51
C SER A 204 -9.07 2.83 27.57
N ALA A 205 -8.34 1.73 27.37
CA ALA A 205 -6.88 1.72 27.30
C ALA A 205 -6.31 2.58 26.16
N PHE A 206 -7.08 2.85 25.10
CA PHE A 206 -6.65 3.60 23.92
C PHE A 206 -7.27 5.00 23.80
N ASN A 207 -7.93 5.48 24.85
CA ASN A 207 -8.58 6.80 24.86
C ASN A 207 -7.64 7.97 24.49
N SER A 208 -6.35 7.87 24.81
CA SER A 208 -5.36 8.92 24.48
C SER A 208 -4.95 8.97 23.00
N ILE A 209 -5.25 7.92 22.23
CA ILE A 209 -4.86 7.81 20.81
C ILE A 209 -6.05 7.72 19.86
N ILE A 210 -7.27 7.43 20.33
CA ILE A 210 -8.45 7.16 19.49
C ILE A 210 -8.69 8.21 18.39
N SER A 211 -8.50 9.50 18.68
CA SER A 211 -8.70 10.59 17.71
C SER A 211 -7.64 10.64 16.61
N ARG A 212 -6.51 9.94 16.79
CA ARG A 212 -5.36 9.91 15.87
C ARG A 212 -5.18 8.59 15.13
N VAL A 213 -5.88 7.53 15.55
CA VAL A 213 -5.84 6.23 14.87
C VAL A 213 -6.94 6.14 13.82
N LYS A 214 -6.59 5.80 12.60
CA LYS A 214 -7.50 5.68 11.45
C LYS A 214 -7.43 4.27 10.87
N PHE A 215 -8.58 3.77 10.42
CA PHE A 215 -8.65 2.54 9.64
C PHE A 215 -8.65 2.85 8.14
N LEU A 216 -7.68 2.29 7.42
CA LEU A 216 -7.60 2.34 5.97
C LEU A 216 -7.81 0.93 5.40
N ASP A 217 -8.85 0.76 4.59
CA ASP A 217 -8.98 -0.47 3.82
C ASP A 217 -8.05 -0.48 2.61
N TYR A 218 -7.77 -1.68 2.12
CA TYR A 218 -6.93 -1.91 0.95
C TYR A 218 -7.41 -1.19 -0.32
N GLU A 219 -8.72 -1.02 -0.52
CA GLU A 219 -9.27 -0.28 -1.65
C GLU A 219 -8.91 1.21 -1.56
N ARG A 220 -9.01 1.82 -0.37
CA ARG A 220 -8.59 3.21 -0.15
C ARG A 220 -7.10 3.41 -0.37
N VAL A 221 -6.25 2.50 0.13
CA VAL A 221 -4.79 2.59 -0.11
C VAL A 221 -4.49 2.54 -1.60
N SER A 222 -5.10 1.61 -2.32
CA SER A 222 -4.97 1.53 -3.77
C SER A 222 -5.49 2.78 -4.49
N ALA A 223 -6.63 3.33 -4.06
CA ALA A 223 -7.22 4.51 -4.66
C ALA A 223 -6.28 5.71 -4.50
N PHE A 224 -5.73 5.93 -3.29
CA PHE A 224 -4.74 6.96 -3.02
C PHE A 224 -3.51 6.79 -3.91
N HIS A 225 -2.91 5.60 -3.94
CA HIS A 225 -1.75 5.31 -4.80
C HIS A 225 -2.01 5.66 -6.27
N SER A 226 -3.16 5.25 -6.82
CA SER A 226 -3.51 5.53 -8.21
C SER A 226 -3.80 7.01 -8.51
N SER A 227 -4.15 7.81 -7.48
CA SER A 227 -4.58 9.21 -7.64
C SER A 227 -3.43 10.22 -7.64
N LEU A 228 -2.25 9.87 -7.16
CA LEU A 228 -1.16 10.85 -6.94
C LEU A 228 -0.58 11.42 -8.24
N ASN A 229 -0.83 10.81 -9.40
CA ASN A 229 -0.48 11.37 -10.70
C ASN A 229 -1.44 12.47 -11.19
N ILE A 230 -2.57 12.69 -10.52
CA ILE A 230 -3.52 13.75 -10.87
C ILE A 230 -2.94 15.13 -10.50
N GLN A 231 -2.01 15.20 -9.53
CA GLN A 231 -1.53 16.48 -8.99
C GLN A 231 -0.29 17.05 -9.71
N ASN A 232 0.48 16.24 -10.44
CA ASN A 232 1.67 16.73 -11.16
C ASN A 232 1.35 17.41 -12.51
N GLY A 233 0.09 17.40 -12.94
CA GLY A 233 -0.39 18.06 -14.17
C GLY A 233 -0.91 19.49 -13.97
N VAL A 234 -1.07 19.95 -12.72
CA VAL A 234 -1.44 21.34 -12.42
C VAL A 234 -0.18 22.08 -11.98
N LYS A 235 0.58 22.58 -12.96
CA LYS A 235 1.52 23.67 -12.70
C LYS A 235 0.69 24.92 -12.46
N TRP A 236 0.83 25.51 -11.28
CA TRP A 236 0.45 26.91 -11.04
C TRP A 236 1.32 27.83 -11.89
#